data_AF-A0A011URZ3-F1
#
_entry.id   AF-A0A011URZ3-F1
#
_cell.length_a   1.000
_cell.length_b   1.000
_cell.length_c   1.000
_cell.angle_alpha   90.00
_cell.angle_beta   90.00
_cell.angle_gamma   90.00
#
_symmetry.space_group_name_H-M   'P 1'
#
loop_
_entity.id
_entity.type
_entity.pdbx_description
1 polymer ?
#
loop_
_entity_poly.entity_id
_entity_poly.type
_entity_poly.pdbx_seq_one_letter_code
_entity_poly.pdbx_strand_id
1 'polypeptide(L)'
;MTSWAIHEVAAACCLTEHEISAWISRGHFKPSVAVRPGQRRQFDWRDLTCLAVMNALRKHSLLIHGMAPIITDLRADLAGMNDISEISGRTFFFADWGKNQPSQTVGLVTESDLVAVLRQRPKTVIIVDVAAVYRDAASAIPAGTTTGGAAQ
;
A
#
# COMPACT_ATOMS: atom_id res chain seq x y z
N MET A 1 -14.47 -0.25 -12.46
CA MET A 1 -13.30 -0.22 -11.55
C MET A 1 -12.94 -1.66 -11.26
N THR A 2 -11.72 -2.08 -11.53
CA THR A 2 -11.29 -3.47 -11.31
C THR A 2 -11.23 -3.74 -9.81
N SER A 3 -11.78 -4.87 -9.37
CA SER A 3 -11.68 -5.33 -8.00
C SER A 3 -11.31 -6.81 -7.97
N TRP A 4 -10.63 -7.19 -6.90
CA TRP A 4 -10.11 -8.55 -6.69
C TRP A 4 -10.56 -9.10 -5.35
N ALA A 5 -10.66 -10.41 -5.27
CA ALA A 5 -10.86 -11.14 -4.02
C ALA A 5 -9.55 -11.27 -3.23
N ILE A 6 -9.68 -11.60 -1.94
CA ILE A 6 -8.55 -11.69 -1.01
C ILE A 6 -7.46 -12.67 -1.47
N HIS A 7 -7.82 -13.81 -2.05
CA HIS A 7 -6.87 -14.83 -2.49
C HIS A 7 -6.00 -14.35 -3.66
N GLU A 8 -6.57 -13.58 -4.58
CA GLU A 8 -5.86 -12.98 -5.72
C GLU A 8 -4.84 -11.96 -5.25
N VAL A 9 -5.27 -11.06 -4.36
CA VAL A 9 -4.39 -10.02 -3.79
C VAL A 9 -3.33 -10.63 -2.89
N ALA A 10 -3.68 -11.64 -2.09
CA ALA A 10 -2.73 -12.38 -1.26
C ALA A 10 -1.63 -13.00 -2.11
N ALA A 11 -2.00 -13.74 -3.16
CA ALA A 11 -1.04 -14.35 -4.08
C ALA A 11 -0.16 -13.28 -4.75
N ALA A 12 -0.76 -12.22 -5.30
CA ALA A 12 -0.05 -11.14 -5.98
C ALA A 12 0.95 -10.40 -5.08
N CYS A 13 0.59 -10.20 -3.81
CA CYS A 13 1.45 -9.52 -2.84
C CYS A 13 2.40 -10.45 -2.08
N CYS A 14 2.45 -11.75 -2.40
CA CYS A 14 3.21 -12.75 -1.62
C CYS A 14 2.84 -12.75 -0.13
N LEU A 15 1.56 -12.59 0.17
CA LEU A 15 0.97 -12.61 1.51
C LEU A 15 0.03 -13.81 1.63
N THR A 16 -0.32 -14.18 2.86
CA THR A 16 -1.42 -15.11 3.09
C THR A 16 -2.74 -14.38 3.33
N GLU A 17 -3.86 -15.02 2.97
CA GLU A 17 -5.19 -14.49 3.29
C GLU A 17 -5.39 -14.29 4.80
N HIS A 18 -4.76 -15.16 5.61
CA HIS A 18 -4.78 -15.06 7.05
C HIS A 18 -4.09 -13.79 7.54
N GLU A 19 -2.92 -13.44 7.01
CA GLU A 19 -2.22 -12.21 7.37
C GLU A 19 -3.01 -10.97 7.01
N ILE A 20 -3.56 -10.89 5.80
CA ILE A 20 -4.38 -9.76 5.37
C ILE A 20 -5.60 -9.63 6.30
N SER A 21 -6.28 -10.74 6.60
CA SER A 21 -7.41 -10.75 7.52
C SER A 21 -7.02 -10.33 8.93
N ALA A 22 -5.87 -10.81 9.42
CA ALA A 22 -5.30 -10.48 10.71
C ALA A 22 -4.97 -8.99 10.85
N TRP A 23 -4.45 -8.35 9.79
CA TRP A 23 -4.16 -6.93 9.76
C TRP A 23 -5.43 -6.09 9.73
N ILE A 24 -6.44 -6.52 8.99
CA ILE A 24 -7.74 -5.84 8.94
C ILE A 24 -8.42 -5.89 10.31
N SER A 25 -8.51 -7.07 10.91
CA SER A 25 -9.16 -7.25 12.22
C SER A 25 -8.46 -6.49 13.35
N ARG A 26 -7.14 -6.28 13.25
CA ARG A 26 -6.35 -5.49 14.21
C ARG A 26 -6.29 -3.99 13.88
N GLY A 27 -6.93 -3.56 12.79
CA GLY A 27 -6.93 -2.15 12.37
C GLY A 27 -5.61 -1.66 11.77
N HIS A 28 -4.68 -2.55 11.43
CA HIS A 28 -3.41 -2.19 10.77
C HIS A 28 -3.56 -1.92 9.27
N PHE A 29 -4.64 -2.41 8.67
CA PHE A 29 -4.98 -2.18 7.27
C PHE A 29 -6.49 -2.00 7.12
N LYS A 30 -6.92 -0.98 6.39
CA LYS A 30 -8.35 -0.69 6.17
C LYS A 30 -8.65 -0.77 4.67
N PRO A 31 -9.37 -1.79 4.17
CA PRO A 31 -9.72 -1.89 2.76
C PRO A 31 -10.64 -0.76 2.28
N SER A 32 -10.68 -0.52 0.96
CA SER A 32 -11.45 0.58 0.34
C SER A 32 -12.93 0.30 0.43
N VAL A 33 -13.30 -0.94 0.18
CA VAL A 33 -14.69 -1.38 0.08
C VAL A 33 -15.15 -1.92 1.41
N ALA A 34 -16.20 -1.31 1.96
CA ALA A 34 -16.89 -1.85 3.14
C ALA A 34 -17.54 -3.20 2.79
N VAL A 35 -17.35 -4.19 3.66
CA VAL A 35 -17.95 -5.52 3.48
C VAL A 35 -19.38 -5.51 4.02
N ARG A 36 -20.35 -5.88 3.19
CA ARG A 36 -21.73 -6.12 3.62
C ARG A 36 -21.89 -7.54 4.15
N PRO A 37 -22.80 -7.79 5.11
CA PRO A 37 -23.11 -9.15 5.54
C PRO A 37 -23.43 -10.07 4.36
N GLY A 38 -22.82 -11.25 4.33
CA GLY A 38 -23.01 -12.23 3.25
C GLY A 38 -22.20 -11.98 1.97
N GLN A 39 -21.48 -10.86 1.85
CA GLN A 39 -20.63 -10.57 0.71
C GLN A 39 -19.16 -10.90 0.98
N ARG A 40 -18.47 -11.36 -0.07
CA ARG A 40 -17.01 -11.49 -0.04
C ARG A 40 -16.36 -10.12 -0.10
N ARG A 41 -15.25 -9.96 0.62
CA ARG A 41 -14.44 -8.74 0.57
C ARG A 41 -13.82 -8.58 -0.82
N GLN A 42 -13.87 -7.35 -1.31
CA GLN A 42 -13.29 -6.91 -2.57
C GLN A 42 -12.22 -5.87 -2.28
N PHE A 43 -11.17 -5.87 -3.08
CA PHE A 43 -10.01 -5.00 -2.94
C PHE A 43 -9.82 -4.26 -4.26
N ASP A 44 -9.63 -2.94 -4.19
CA ASP A 44 -9.39 -2.11 -5.38
C ASP A 44 -7.87 -1.91 -5.63
N TRP A 45 -7.55 -1.10 -6.63
CA TRP A 45 -6.16 -0.79 -6.98
C TRP A 45 -5.39 -0.15 -5.82
N ARG A 46 -6.04 0.67 -4.98
CA ARG A 46 -5.40 1.31 -3.81
C ARG A 46 -5.06 0.27 -2.75
N ASP A 47 -5.98 -0.65 -2.52
CA ASP A 47 -5.76 -1.77 -1.61
C ASP A 47 -4.59 -2.66 -2.06
N LEU A 48 -4.54 -3.00 -3.35
CA LEU A 48 -3.44 -3.75 -3.96
C LEU A 48 -2.11 -3.02 -3.78
N THR A 49 -2.08 -1.71 -4.07
CA THR A 49 -0.89 -0.87 -3.89
C THR A 49 -0.40 -0.88 -2.44
N CYS A 50 -1.28 -0.63 -1.47
CA CYS A 50 -0.93 -0.66 -0.05
C CYS A 50 -0.33 -2.01 0.36
N LEU A 51 -0.97 -3.13 -0.03
CA LEU A 51 -0.50 -4.47 0.34
C LEU A 51 0.82 -4.84 -0.35
N ALA A 52 1.03 -4.41 -1.59
CA ALA A 52 2.29 -4.60 -2.29
C ALA A 52 3.42 -3.79 -1.62
N VAL A 53 3.16 -2.55 -1.19
CA VAL A 53 4.12 -1.75 -0.41
C VAL A 53 4.41 -2.39 0.95
N MET A 54 3.40 -2.93 1.64
CA MET A 54 3.63 -3.67 2.89
C MET A 54 4.60 -4.84 2.69
N ASN A 55 4.42 -5.62 1.63
CA ASN A 55 5.34 -6.70 1.31
C ASN A 55 6.75 -6.18 1.00
N ALA A 56 6.88 -5.08 0.24
CA ALA A 56 8.17 -4.47 -0.04
C ALA A 56 8.89 -4.00 1.24
N LEU A 57 8.18 -3.34 2.16
CA LEU A 57 8.72 -2.91 3.45
C LEU A 57 9.10 -4.09 4.35
N ARG A 58 8.31 -5.17 4.32
CA ARG A 58 8.59 -6.39 5.09
C ARG A 58 9.91 -7.05 4.68
N LYS A 59 10.28 -7.01 3.39
CA LYS A 59 11.59 -7.53 2.91
C LYS A 59 12.79 -6.82 3.54
N HIS A 60 12.57 -5.63 4.11
CA HIS A 60 13.57 -4.87 4.87
C HIS A 60 13.43 -5.02 6.39
N SER A 61 12.75 -6.08 6.85
CA SER A 61 12.58 -6.43 8.27
C SER A 61 11.83 -5.39 9.11
N LEU A 62 10.99 -4.55 8.49
CA LEU A 62 10.09 -3.68 9.24
C LEU A 62 8.98 -4.52 9.90
N LEU A 63 8.80 -4.32 11.20
CA LEU A 63 7.69 -4.93 11.94
C LEU A 63 6.37 -4.28 11.55
N ILE A 64 5.28 -5.05 11.65
CA ILE A 64 3.93 -4.58 11.28
C ILE A 64 3.52 -3.28 11.99
N HIS A 65 3.95 -3.10 13.24
CA HIS A 65 3.68 -1.87 14.01
C HIS A 65 4.37 -0.63 13.42
N GLY A 66 5.53 -0.79 12.77
CA GLY A 66 6.19 0.28 12.04
C GLY A 66 5.59 0.50 10.65
N MET A 67 5.08 -0.55 10.00
CA MET A 67 4.47 -0.44 8.67
C MET A 67 3.05 0.14 8.70
N ALA A 68 2.23 -0.18 9.71
CA ALA A 68 0.84 0.25 9.78
C ALA A 68 0.62 1.78 9.65
N PRO A 69 1.36 2.67 10.36
CA PRO A 69 1.20 4.11 10.18
C PRO A 69 1.63 4.55 8.77
N ILE A 70 2.74 4.01 8.26
CA ILE A 70 3.23 4.28 6.90
C ILE A 70 2.15 3.98 5.86
N ILE A 71 1.48 2.83 5.98
CA ILE A 71 0.43 2.42 5.05
C ILE A 71 -0.84 3.24 5.20
N THR A 72 -1.12 3.74 6.41
CA THR A 72 -2.25 4.64 6.64
C THR A 72 -2.05 5.97 5.91
N ASP A 73 -0.83 6.52 5.96
CA ASP A 73 -0.48 7.76 5.26
C ASP A 73 -0.49 7.55 3.74
N LEU A 74 0.15 6.47 3.25
CA LEU A 74 0.07 6.11 1.83
C LEU A 74 -1.37 6.02 1.36
N ARG A 75 -2.22 5.38 2.16
CA ARG A 75 -3.63 5.22 1.82
C ARG A 75 -4.38 6.55 1.75
N ALA A 76 -4.09 7.48 2.65
CA ALA A 76 -4.66 8.82 2.61
C ALA A 76 -4.25 9.55 1.32
N ASP A 77 -2.98 9.45 0.93
CA ASP A 77 -2.46 10.03 -0.33
C ASP A 77 -3.17 9.43 -1.55
N LEU A 78 -3.39 8.10 -1.57
CA LEU A 78 -4.07 7.41 -2.67
C LEU A 78 -5.58 7.67 -2.74
N ALA A 79 -6.22 8.03 -1.61
CA ALA A 79 -7.66 8.24 -1.57
C ALA A 79 -8.13 9.42 -2.44
N GLY A 80 -7.26 10.42 -2.63
CA GLY A 80 -7.53 11.57 -3.50
C GLY A 80 -7.32 11.32 -4.99
N MET A 81 -6.73 10.18 -5.36
CA MET A 81 -6.40 9.84 -6.75
C MET A 81 -7.52 9.03 -7.39
N ASN A 82 -7.87 9.30 -8.64
CA ASN A 82 -8.84 8.51 -9.39
C ASN A 82 -8.20 7.26 -10.00
N ASP A 83 -6.96 7.38 -10.44
CA ASP A 83 -6.23 6.33 -11.16
C ASP A 83 -4.76 6.21 -10.74
N ILE A 84 -4.18 5.02 -10.93
CA ILE A 84 -2.77 4.74 -10.62
C ILE A 84 -1.79 5.62 -11.42
N SER A 85 -2.17 6.08 -12.61
CA SER A 85 -1.33 6.96 -13.43
C SER A 85 -0.97 8.26 -12.72
N GLU A 86 -1.78 8.72 -11.76
CA GLU A 86 -1.52 9.92 -10.95
C GLU A 86 -0.33 9.76 -9.98
N ILE A 87 0.12 8.52 -9.73
CA ILE A 87 1.33 8.22 -8.96
C ILE A 87 2.60 8.46 -9.80
N SER A 88 2.50 8.49 -11.13
CA SER A 88 3.67 8.59 -12.01
C SER A 88 4.53 9.81 -11.66
N GLY A 89 5.84 9.59 -11.51
CA GLY A 89 6.79 10.64 -11.12
C GLY A 89 6.77 10.99 -9.62
N ARG A 90 6.00 10.26 -8.81
CA ARG A 90 6.02 10.38 -7.36
C ARG A 90 6.63 9.14 -6.72
N THR A 91 7.31 9.36 -5.61
CA THR A 91 7.92 8.31 -4.81
C THR A 91 7.41 8.42 -3.39
N PHE A 92 7.07 7.29 -2.80
CA PHE A 92 6.65 7.27 -1.42
C PHE A 92 7.87 7.08 -0.53
N PHE A 93 7.97 7.92 0.50
CA PHE A 93 9.11 7.87 1.40
C PHE A 93 8.68 7.79 2.85
N PHE A 94 9.58 7.25 3.66
CA PHE A 94 9.57 7.30 5.10
C PHE A 94 10.92 7.83 5.56
N ALA A 95 10.92 8.84 6.42
CA ALA A 95 12.11 9.42 7.03
C ALA A 95 11.98 9.40 8.56
N ASP A 96 12.97 8.77 9.20
CA ASP A 96 13.18 8.84 10.64
C ASP A 96 14.32 9.82 10.93
N TRP A 97 14.03 10.82 11.77
CA TRP A 97 14.95 11.88 12.17
C TRP A 97 15.75 11.54 13.44
N GLY A 98 15.47 10.39 14.05
CA GLY A 98 16.10 9.96 15.30
C GLY A 98 15.60 10.73 16.52
N LYS A 99 16.34 10.62 17.64
CA LYS A 99 15.88 11.07 18.97
C LYS A 99 15.66 12.59 19.10
N ASN A 100 16.10 13.38 18.12
CA ASN A 100 16.10 14.84 18.19
C ASN A 100 14.87 15.48 17.52
N GLN A 101 14.02 14.69 16.85
CA GLN A 101 12.72 15.14 16.37
C GLN A 101 11.65 14.08 16.68
N PRO A 102 10.49 14.48 17.20
CA PRO A 102 9.50 13.54 17.73
C PRO A 102 8.69 12.81 16.65
N SER A 103 8.67 13.30 15.40
CA SER A 103 7.76 12.79 14.37
C SER A 103 8.50 12.29 13.15
N GLN A 104 8.28 11.02 12.79
CA GLN A 104 8.63 10.49 11.48
C GLN A 104 7.89 11.26 10.40
N THR A 105 8.50 11.39 9.21
CA THR A 105 7.84 12.02 8.05
C THR A 105 7.57 10.96 7.00
N VAL A 106 6.35 10.93 6.51
CA VAL A 106 5.88 9.97 5.51
C VAL A 106 5.08 10.72 4.46
N GLY A 107 5.19 10.32 3.21
CA GLY A 107 4.30 10.82 2.17
C GLY A 107 4.71 10.44 0.76
N LEU A 108 3.79 10.67 -0.17
CA LEU A 108 4.01 10.54 -1.60
C LEU A 108 4.42 11.87 -2.21
N VAL A 109 5.68 11.96 -2.66
CA VAL A 109 6.31 13.24 -3.03
C VAL A 109 6.98 13.19 -4.40
N THR A 110 7.26 14.37 -4.96
CA THR A 110 8.08 14.48 -6.17
C THR A 110 9.57 14.25 -5.88
N GLU A 111 10.37 14.03 -6.91
CA GLU A 111 11.82 13.92 -6.76
C GLU A 111 12.45 15.17 -6.11
N SER A 112 12.00 16.37 -6.48
CA SER A 112 12.49 17.62 -5.89
C SER A 112 12.24 17.72 -4.39
N ASP A 113 11.05 17.30 -3.95
CA ASP A 113 10.68 17.30 -2.53
C ASP A 113 11.48 16.25 -1.76
N LEU A 114 11.68 15.07 -2.36
CA LEU A 114 12.51 14.02 -1.78
C LEU A 114 13.95 14.51 -1.58
N VAL A 115 14.54 15.21 -2.55
CA VAL A 115 15.87 15.81 -2.41
C VAL A 115 15.90 16.82 -1.25
N ALA A 116 14.85 17.62 -1.07
CA ALA A 116 14.76 18.55 0.06
C ALA A 116 14.73 17.84 1.42
N VAL A 117 14.04 16.71 1.52
CA VAL A 117 14.05 15.84 2.72
C VAL A 117 15.44 15.25 2.96
N LEU A 118 16.06 14.69 1.93
CA LEU A 118 17.39 14.05 2.05
C LEU A 118 18.48 15.05 2.48
N ARG A 119 18.38 16.32 2.04
CA ARG A 119 19.31 17.39 2.45
C ARG A 119 19.25 17.70 3.95
N GLN A 120 18.13 17.41 4.62
CA GLN A 120 17.99 17.57 6.06
C GLN A 120 18.64 16.42 6.86
N ARG A 121 19.25 15.44 6.18
CA ARG A 121 20.02 14.32 6.77
C ARG A 121 19.23 13.52 7.81
N PRO A 122 18.08 12.93 7.43
CA PRO A 122 17.40 11.96 8.27
C PRO A 122 18.33 10.80 8.64
N LYS A 123 18.11 10.22 9.81
CA LYS A 123 18.87 9.08 10.33
C LYS A 123 18.63 7.82 9.49
N THR A 124 17.38 7.59 9.12
CA THR A 124 16.97 6.47 8.28
C THR A 124 15.99 6.96 7.23
N VAL A 125 16.12 6.49 5.99
CA VAL A 125 15.15 6.75 4.92
C VAL A 125 14.82 5.45 4.22
N ILE A 126 13.54 5.27 3.94
CA ILE A 126 13.04 4.22 3.05
C ILE A 126 12.33 4.92 1.91
N ILE A 127 12.62 4.48 0.69
CA ILE A 127 12.08 5.06 -0.54
C ILE A 127 11.45 3.90 -1.32
N VAL A 128 10.20 4.05 -1.71
CA VAL A 128 9.42 3.03 -2.41
C VAL A 128 8.86 3.65 -3.69
N ASP A 129 9.24 3.09 -4.84
CA ASP A 129 8.56 3.33 -6.11
C ASP A 129 7.22 2.59 -6.09
N VAL A 130 6.18 3.33 -5.68
CA VAL A 130 4.82 2.79 -5.52
C VAL A 130 4.26 2.30 -6.85
N ALA A 131 4.56 3.00 -7.94
CA ALA A 131 4.06 2.64 -9.26
C ALA A 131 4.70 1.32 -9.74
N ALA A 132 5.99 1.12 -9.52
CA ALA A 132 6.66 -0.15 -9.82
C ALA A 132 6.10 -1.29 -8.99
N VAL A 133 6.01 -1.11 -7.67
CA VAL A 133 5.52 -2.15 -6.76
C VAL A 133 4.07 -2.54 -7.06
N TYR A 134 3.21 -1.57 -7.42
CA TYR A 134 1.87 -1.86 -7.91
C TYR A 134 1.87 -2.63 -9.22
N ARG A 135 2.66 -2.20 -10.22
CA ARG A 135 2.70 -2.87 -11.54
C ARG A 135 3.12 -4.33 -11.40
N ASP A 136 4.13 -4.61 -10.58
CA ASP A 136 4.60 -5.96 -10.33
C ASP A 136 3.47 -6.82 -9.72
N ALA A 137 2.79 -6.31 -8.69
CA ALA A 137 1.66 -7.01 -8.06
C ALA A 137 0.48 -7.19 -9.04
N ALA A 138 0.10 -6.16 -9.78
CA ALA A 138 -0.99 -6.23 -10.76
C ALA A 138 -0.70 -7.24 -11.87
N SER A 139 0.56 -7.31 -12.34
CA SER A 139 0.98 -8.28 -13.37
C SER A 139 0.94 -9.73 -12.89
N ALA A 140 0.99 -9.96 -11.58
CA ALA A 140 0.88 -11.28 -10.98
C ALA A 140 -0.57 -11.77 -10.85
N ILE A 141 -1.57 -10.91 -11.04
CA ILE A 141 -2.99 -11.29 -11.01
C ILE A 141 -3.38 -11.81 -12.40
N PRO A 142 -3.86 -13.07 -12.53
CA PRO A 142 -4.25 -13.62 -13.82
C PRO A 142 -5.41 -12.84 -14.45
N ALA A 143 -5.32 -12.56 -15.76
CA ALA A 143 -6.25 -11.71 -16.52
C ALA A 143 -7.72 -12.19 -16.56
N GLY A 144 -8.01 -13.43 -16.15
CA GLY A 144 -9.36 -14.02 -16.16
C GLY A 144 -10.14 -13.95 -14.84
N THR A 145 -9.57 -13.31 -13.81
CA THR A 145 -10.03 -13.49 -12.42
C THR A 145 -10.90 -12.33 -11.91
N THR A 146 -11.12 -11.30 -12.72
CA THR A 146 -12.02 -10.18 -12.37
C THR A 146 -13.42 -10.72 -12.08
N THR A 147 -13.85 -10.62 -10.82
CA THR A 147 -15.24 -10.90 -10.44
C THR A 147 -16.15 -9.81 -11.01
N GLY A 148 -16.47 -9.92 -12.30
CA GLY A 148 -17.70 -9.36 -12.86
C GLY A 148 -18.85 -10.13 -12.25
N GLY A 149 -19.47 -9.55 -11.21
CA GLY A 149 -20.66 -10.12 -10.59
C GLY A 149 -21.74 -10.32 -11.66
N ALA A 150 -21.95 -11.57 -12.05
CA ALA A 150 -23.14 -12.00 -12.76
C ALA A 150 -24.34 -11.69 -11.86
N ALA A 151 -25.16 -10.75 -12.29
CA ALA A 151 -26.56 -10.74 -11.90
C ALA A 151 -27.22 -11.94 -12.61
N GLN A 152 -27.61 -12.94 -11.83
CA GLN A 152 -28.71 -13.86 -12.15
C GLN A 152 -29.68 -13.83 -10.98
#